data_AF-A0A5M3MRA4-F1
#
_entry.id   AF-A0A5M3MRA4-F1
#
_cell.length_a   1.000
_cell.length_b   1.000
_cell.length_c   1.000
_cell.angle_alpha   90.00
_cell.angle_beta   90.00
_cell.angle_gamma   90.00
#
_symmetry.space_group_name_H-M   'P 1'
#
loop_
_entity.id
_entity.type
_entity.pdbx_description
1 polymer ?
#
loop_
_entity_poly.entity_id
_entity_poly.type
_entity_poly.pdbx_seq_one_letter_code
_entity_poly.pdbx_strand_id
1 'polypeptide(L)'
;MALPNLSSLVSSRVQLALDKAWAVSTREKYTSAISVFLAFCSTELVPEPARLPASEYLLCAFAASRIGNIAGTTVQGYIAALKAWHVYNNAPWLGGPRLNLVLNGVENMTPTSSRRPPRPPVTRDMLLLLAARLSSSSFVDVAVLAAATTVFYGQCWLGEILSNWEDSFHVGHTALLSHLSAPLNSNHSRKLFLPFTKVSKSCGEFIYICQQVNAV
;
A
#
# COMPACT_ATOMS: atom_id res chain seq x y z
N MET A 1 6.50 -18.39 30.13
CA MET A 1 7.44 -19.41 29.65
C MET A 1 8.76 -18.70 29.38
N ALA A 2 9.85 -19.08 30.04
CA ALA A 2 11.15 -18.43 29.81
C ALA A 2 11.60 -18.72 28.37
N LEU A 3 12.06 -17.68 27.66
CA LEU A 3 12.60 -17.86 26.31
C LEU A 3 13.88 -18.71 26.39
N PRO A 4 14.09 -19.64 25.43
CA PRO A 4 15.31 -20.43 25.40
C PRO A 4 16.53 -19.52 25.21
N ASN A 5 17.63 -19.86 25.88
CA ASN A 5 18.88 -19.11 25.76
C ASN A 5 19.53 -19.45 24.40
N LEU A 6 19.46 -18.52 23.46
CA LEU A 6 20.01 -18.65 22.11
C LEU A 6 21.35 -17.90 22.01
N SER A 7 22.24 -18.36 21.12
CA SER A 7 23.48 -17.62 20.85
C SER A 7 23.18 -16.26 20.21
N SER A 8 24.07 -15.28 20.43
CA SER A 8 23.94 -13.93 19.86
C SER A 8 23.81 -13.93 18.34
N LEU A 9 24.48 -14.86 17.66
CA LEU A 9 24.39 -15.05 16.21
C LEU A 9 22.99 -15.51 15.75
N VAL A 10 22.35 -16.41 16.49
CA VAL A 10 21.01 -16.88 16.14
C VAL A 10 20.00 -15.77 16.37
N SER A 11 20.09 -15.06 17.49
CA SER A 11 19.23 -13.90 17.79
C SER A 11 19.36 -12.79 16.74
N SER A 12 20.57 -12.48 16.26
CA SER A 12 20.76 -11.47 15.21
C SER A 12 20.18 -11.88 13.86
N ARG A 13 20.22 -13.18 13.52
CA ARG A 13 19.57 -13.71 12.31
C ARG A 13 18.05 -13.62 12.38
N VAL A 14 17.46 -13.88 13.55
CA VAL A 14 16.01 -13.68 13.76
C VAL A 14 15.66 -12.20 13.59
N GLN A 15 16.44 -11.29 14.18
CA GLN A 15 16.21 -9.85 14.03
C GLN A 15 16.30 -9.41 12.57
N LEU A 16 17.31 -9.88 11.84
CA LEU A 16 17.47 -9.57 10.41
C LEU A 16 16.25 -10.03 9.59
N ALA A 17 15.69 -11.20 9.90
CA ALA A 17 14.49 -11.70 9.25
C ALA A 17 13.26 -10.82 9.57
N LEU A 18 13.11 -10.39 10.83
CA LEU A 18 12.04 -9.48 11.26
C LEU A 18 12.15 -8.10 10.59
N ASP A 19 13.36 -7.54 10.49
CA ASP A 19 13.60 -6.24 9.85
C ASP A 19 13.21 -6.21 8.36
N LYS A 20 13.20 -7.40 7.73
CA LYS A 20 12.81 -7.64 6.33
C LYS A 20 11.39 -8.20 6.17
N ALA A 21 10.65 -8.41 7.27
CA ALA A 21 9.31 -9.00 7.22
C ALA A 21 8.28 -8.12 6.49
N TRP A 22 8.50 -6.80 6.47
CA TRP A 22 7.60 -5.83 5.84
C TRP A 22 8.32 -4.93 4.84
N ALA A 23 7.58 -4.51 3.81
CA ALA A 23 8.01 -3.45 2.92
C ALA A 23 8.27 -2.15 3.70
N VAL A 24 9.18 -1.30 3.20
CA VAL A 24 9.57 -0.04 3.85
C VAL A 24 8.36 0.85 4.13
N SER A 25 7.48 1.03 3.14
CA SER A 25 6.25 1.82 3.28
C SER A 25 5.28 1.27 4.35
N THR A 26 5.21 -0.05 4.52
CA THR A 26 4.42 -0.67 5.58
C THR A 26 5.03 -0.39 6.95
N ARG A 27 6.36 -0.46 7.07
CA ARG A 27 7.06 -0.12 8.32
C ARG A 27 6.81 1.32 8.72
N GLU A 28 6.97 2.27 7.81
CA GLU A 28 6.72 3.69 8.05
C GLU A 28 5.28 3.95 8.50
N LYS A 29 4.31 3.33 7.81
CA LYS A 29 2.89 3.42 8.18
C LYS A 29 2.64 2.86 9.59
N TYR A 30 3.24 1.73 9.93
CA TYR A 30 3.08 1.14 11.27
C TYR A 30 3.74 1.99 12.34
N THR A 31 4.96 2.50 12.11
CA THR A 31 5.64 3.43 13.01
C THR A 31 4.77 4.66 13.26
N SER A 32 4.22 5.27 12.21
CA SER A 32 3.32 6.41 12.33
C SER A 32 2.07 6.08 13.16
N ALA A 33 1.44 4.93 12.93
CA ALA A 33 0.30 4.48 13.71
C ALA A 33 0.63 4.26 15.20
N ILE A 34 1.80 3.71 15.50
CA ILE A 34 2.29 3.55 16.88
C ILE A 34 2.50 4.91 17.52
N SER A 35 3.11 5.88 16.82
CA SER A 35 3.26 7.25 17.33
C SER A 35 1.92 7.91 17.64
N VAL A 36 0.90 7.72 16.80
CA VAL A 36 -0.46 8.22 17.06
C VAL A 36 -1.06 7.59 18.33
N PHE A 37 -0.83 6.30 18.56
CA PHE A 37 -1.26 5.62 19.78
C PHE A 37 -0.52 6.13 21.02
N LEU A 38 0.80 6.29 20.95
CA LEU A 38 1.59 6.81 22.07
C LEU A 38 1.21 8.26 22.41
N ALA A 39 0.91 9.09 21.40
CA ALA A 39 0.39 10.44 21.61
C ALA A 39 -0.97 10.44 22.33
N PHE A 40 -1.86 9.51 21.97
CA PHE A 40 -3.11 9.29 22.70
C PHE A 40 -2.84 8.90 24.16
N CYS A 41 -1.96 7.93 24.40
CA CYS A 41 -1.58 7.51 25.76
C CYS A 41 -1.01 8.66 26.59
N SER A 42 -0.19 9.53 26.00
CA SER A 42 0.34 10.73 26.67
C SER A 42 -0.77 11.73 27.01
N THR A 43 -1.75 11.91 26.11
CA THR A 43 -2.89 12.82 26.33
C THR A 43 -3.79 12.33 27.46
N GLU A 44 -4.03 11.02 27.52
CA GLU A 44 -4.83 10.36 28.57
C GLU A 44 -4.02 10.07 29.85
N LEU A 45 -2.79 10.56 29.95
CA LEU A 45 -1.89 10.38 31.10
C LEU A 45 -1.67 8.90 31.48
N VAL A 46 -1.69 8.00 30.50
CA VAL A 46 -1.38 6.58 30.71
C VAL A 46 0.10 6.43 31.05
N PRO A 47 0.46 5.82 32.20
CA PRO A 47 1.85 5.59 32.58
C PRO A 47 2.58 4.76 31.52
N GLU A 48 3.85 5.09 31.23
CA GLU A 48 4.67 4.39 30.22
C GLU A 48 4.61 2.85 30.32
N PRO A 49 4.77 2.23 31.51
CA PRO A 49 4.70 0.77 31.64
C PRO A 49 3.35 0.15 31.30
N ALA A 50 2.27 0.94 31.27
CA ALA A 50 0.91 0.51 30.98
C ALA A 50 0.51 0.71 29.51
N ARG A 51 1.38 1.28 28.67
CA ARG A 51 1.08 1.58 27.26
C ARG A 51 1.23 0.36 26.37
N LEU A 52 2.35 -0.34 26.51
CA LEU A 52 2.72 -1.50 25.72
C LEU A 52 3.38 -2.57 26.61
N PRO A 53 2.97 -3.86 26.53
CA PRO A 53 1.89 -4.40 25.71
C PRO A 53 0.53 -3.82 26.09
N ALA A 54 -0.26 -3.43 25.09
CA ALA A 54 -1.53 -2.74 25.30
C ALA A 54 -2.60 -3.74 25.75
N SER A 55 -3.32 -3.40 26.82
CA SER A 55 -4.49 -4.16 27.26
C SER A 55 -5.66 -4.00 26.27
N GLU A 56 -6.59 -4.95 26.26
CA GLU A 56 -7.81 -4.82 25.44
C GLU A 56 -8.57 -3.53 25.74
N TYR A 57 -8.63 -3.15 27.03
CA TYR A 57 -9.28 -1.94 27.48
C TYR A 57 -8.64 -0.68 26.85
N LEU A 58 -7.31 -0.60 26.86
CA LEU A 58 -6.58 0.53 26.28
C LEU A 58 -6.75 0.59 24.75
N LEU A 59 -6.75 -0.57 24.08
CA LEU A 59 -7.04 -0.67 22.64
C LEU A 59 -8.46 -0.19 22.31
N CYS A 60 -9.44 -0.58 23.13
CA CYS A 60 -10.83 -0.13 23.00
C CYS A 60 -10.93 1.40 23.20
N ALA A 61 -10.32 1.94 24.24
CA ALA A 61 -10.32 3.37 24.54
C ALA A 61 -9.70 4.17 23.40
N PHE A 62 -8.55 3.70 22.88
CA PHE A 62 -7.90 4.31 21.73
C PHE A 62 -8.80 4.30 20.49
N ALA A 63 -9.41 3.16 20.15
CA ALA A 63 -10.32 3.08 19.01
C ALA A 63 -11.55 4.00 19.18
N ALA A 64 -12.15 4.02 20.37
CA ALA A 64 -13.32 4.85 20.69
C ALA A 64 -13.01 6.35 20.65
N SER A 65 -11.80 6.78 21.02
CA SER A 65 -11.37 8.18 20.98
C SER A 65 -11.35 8.81 19.58
N ARG A 66 -11.57 7.99 18.53
CA ARG A 66 -11.55 8.40 17.12
C ARG A 66 -12.92 8.31 16.45
N ILE A 67 -13.97 7.93 17.19
CA ILE A 67 -15.35 7.94 16.72
C ILE A 67 -15.69 9.33 16.13
N GLY A 68 -16.36 9.34 14.99
CA GLY A 68 -16.83 10.58 14.34
C GLY A 68 -15.73 11.47 13.73
N ASN A 69 -14.45 11.20 14.00
CA ASN A 69 -13.34 12.05 13.57
C ASN A 69 -12.68 11.56 12.28
N ILE A 70 -12.54 10.23 12.13
CA ILE A 70 -11.88 9.60 10.97
C ILE A 70 -12.67 8.37 10.52
N ALA A 71 -12.33 7.86 9.33
CA ALA A 71 -12.95 6.64 8.82
C ALA A 71 -12.63 5.43 9.72
N GLY A 72 -13.62 4.57 10.00
CA GLY A 72 -13.41 3.37 10.83
C GLY A 72 -12.36 2.42 10.25
N THR A 73 -12.28 2.28 8.93
CA THR A 73 -11.17 1.60 8.23
C THR A 73 -9.78 2.14 8.60
N THR A 74 -9.65 3.43 8.90
CA THR A 74 -8.39 4.03 9.35
C THR A 74 -8.05 3.61 10.78
N VAL A 75 -9.05 3.60 11.67
CA VAL A 75 -8.91 3.10 13.05
C VAL A 75 -8.52 1.62 13.06
N GLN A 76 -9.17 0.79 12.24
CA GLN A 76 -8.80 -0.60 12.05
C GLN A 76 -7.34 -0.75 11.59
N GLY A 77 -6.88 0.14 10.69
CA GLY A 77 -5.49 0.21 10.26
C GLY A 77 -4.52 0.51 11.41
N TYR A 78 -4.88 1.38 12.35
CA TYR A 78 -4.08 1.64 13.54
C TYR A 78 -4.04 0.43 14.48
N ILE A 79 -5.18 -0.23 14.72
CA ILE A 79 -5.23 -1.46 15.53
C ILE A 79 -4.39 -2.58 14.89
N ALA A 80 -4.41 -2.70 13.56
CA ALA A 80 -3.57 -3.65 12.84
C ALA A 80 -2.08 -3.37 13.02
N ALA A 81 -1.66 -2.09 12.98
CA ALA A 81 -0.28 -1.70 13.25
C ALA A 81 0.14 -2.00 14.70
N LEU A 82 -0.75 -1.76 15.67
CA LEU A 82 -0.50 -2.12 17.07
C LEU A 82 -0.36 -3.64 17.24
N LYS A 83 -1.22 -4.43 16.61
CA LYS A 83 -1.09 -5.90 16.59
C LYS A 83 0.24 -6.33 15.98
N ALA A 84 0.63 -5.71 14.88
CA ALA A 84 1.90 -5.98 14.23
C ALA A 84 3.10 -5.66 15.13
N TRP A 85 3.06 -4.55 15.87
CA TRP A 85 4.08 -4.22 16.87
C TRP A 85 4.19 -5.29 17.95
N HIS A 86 3.07 -5.80 18.47
CA HIS A 86 3.09 -6.86 19.48
C HIS A 86 3.74 -8.13 18.94
N VAL A 87 3.37 -8.56 17.74
CA VAL A 87 3.97 -9.72 17.07
C VAL A 87 5.46 -9.54 16.84
N TYR A 88 5.87 -8.37 16.34
CA TYR A 88 7.27 -8.05 16.06
C TYR A 88 8.15 -8.09 17.31
N ASN A 89 7.65 -7.57 18.44
CA ASN A 89 8.38 -7.52 19.70
C ASN A 89 8.18 -8.78 20.55
N ASN A 90 7.54 -9.82 20.01
CA ASN A 90 7.18 -11.03 20.75
C ASN A 90 6.41 -10.72 22.06
N ALA A 91 5.57 -9.69 22.02
CA ALA A 91 4.75 -9.23 23.12
C ALA A 91 3.32 -9.82 23.03
N PRO A 92 2.65 -10.05 24.17
CA PRO A 92 1.30 -10.61 24.18
C PRO A 92 0.31 -9.65 23.50
N TRP A 93 -0.40 -10.13 22.47
CA TRP A 93 -1.54 -9.43 21.90
C TRP A 93 -2.79 -9.72 22.72
N LEU A 94 -3.36 -8.70 23.36
CA LEU A 94 -4.53 -8.82 24.23
C LEU A 94 -5.83 -8.34 23.58
N GLY A 95 -5.84 -8.01 22.28
CA GLY A 95 -7.08 -7.61 21.59
C GLY A 95 -8.01 -8.81 21.35
N GLY A 96 -9.27 -8.70 21.78
CA GLY A 96 -10.26 -9.79 21.77
C GLY A 96 -11.65 -9.37 21.25
N PRO A 97 -12.71 -10.09 21.65
CA PRO A 97 -14.07 -9.84 21.17
C PRO A 97 -14.62 -8.44 21.49
N ARG A 98 -14.23 -7.86 22.63
CA ARG A 98 -14.70 -6.51 23.01
C ARG A 98 -14.13 -5.47 22.06
N LEU A 99 -12.86 -5.59 21.68
CA LEU A 99 -12.26 -4.72 20.67
C LEU A 99 -12.98 -4.81 19.32
N ASN A 100 -13.40 -6.00 18.90
CA ASN A 100 -14.16 -6.17 17.66
C ASN A 100 -15.52 -5.45 17.71
N LEU A 101 -16.23 -5.55 18.83
CA LEU A 101 -17.49 -4.82 19.03
C LEU A 101 -17.28 -3.31 18.97
N VAL A 102 -16.21 -2.80 19.60
CA VAL A 102 -15.86 -1.38 19.54
C VAL A 102 -15.54 -0.94 18.11
N LEU A 103 -14.76 -1.72 17.37
CA LEU A 103 -14.43 -1.41 15.98
C LEU A 103 -15.66 -1.39 15.07
N ASN A 104 -16.62 -2.30 15.29
CA ASN A 104 -17.91 -2.26 14.59
C ASN A 104 -18.69 -0.99 14.93
N GLY A 105 -18.72 -0.59 16.20
CA GLY A 105 -19.32 0.67 16.63
C GLY A 105 -18.67 1.89 15.98
N VAL A 106 -17.34 1.93 15.92
CA VAL A 106 -16.56 2.98 15.25
C VAL A 106 -16.89 3.05 13.75
N GLU A 107 -16.97 1.91 13.07
CA GLU A 107 -17.32 1.86 11.65
C GLU A 107 -18.77 2.35 11.40
N ASN A 108 -19.71 1.94 12.25
CA ASN A 108 -21.10 2.40 12.17
C ASN A 108 -21.24 3.91 12.42
N MET A 109 -20.39 4.47 13.28
CA MET A 109 -20.35 5.90 13.61
C MET A 109 -19.39 6.70 12.69
N THR A 110 -18.89 6.07 11.63
CA THR A 110 -18.02 6.74 10.66
C THR A 110 -18.79 7.86 9.97
N PRO A 111 -18.32 9.12 10.02
CA PRO A 111 -19.06 10.25 9.50
C PRO A 111 -19.19 10.13 7.98
N THR A 112 -20.34 10.54 7.43
CA THR A 112 -20.60 10.51 5.99
C THR A 112 -19.56 11.30 5.20
N SER A 113 -19.03 12.38 5.77
CA SER A 113 -17.93 13.18 5.20
C SER A 113 -16.63 12.39 4.98
N SER A 114 -16.41 11.30 5.72
CA SER A 114 -15.24 10.44 5.55
C SER A 114 -15.44 9.30 4.54
N ARG A 115 -16.69 9.08 4.09
CA ARG A 115 -17.02 8.10 3.06
C ARG A 115 -16.87 8.76 1.70
N ARG A 116 -15.86 8.34 0.94
CA ARG A 116 -15.70 8.78 -0.45
C ARG A 116 -16.56 7.91 -1.36
N PRO A 117 -17.31 8.49 -2.31
CA PRO A 117 -17.96 7.69 -3.34
C PRO A 117 -16.91 6.94 -4.15
N PRO A 118 -17.27 5.81 -4.77
CA PRO A 118 -16.42 5.15 -5.74
C PRO A 118 -15.90 6.16 -6.78
N ARG A 119 -14.60 6.12 -7.06
CA ARG A 119 -14.02 6.96 -8.10
C ARG A 119 -14.54 6.48 -9.46
N PRO A 120 -15.00 7.37 -10.35
CA PRO A 120 -15.37 6.96 -11.70
C PRO A 120 -14.16 6.35 -12.40
N PRO A 121 -14.37 5.38 -13.30
CA PRO A 121 -13.27 4.78 -14.05
C PRO A 121 -12.66 5.83 -15.00
N VAL A 122 -11.37 5.66 -15.31
CA VAL A 122 -10.79 6.31 -16.49
C VAL A 122 -11.51 5.73 -17.71
N THR A 123 -11.90 6.58 -18.66
CA THR A 123 -12.62 6.16 -19.87
C THR A 123 -11.77 6.36 -21.12
N ARG A 124 -12.15 5.70 -22.22
CA ARG A 124 -11.53 5.92 -23.53
C ARG A 124 -11.65 7.38 -23.98
N ASP A 125 -12.78 8.03 -23.71
CA ASP A 125 -12.99 9.43 -24.09
C ASP A 125 -12.02 10.37 -23.33
N MET A 126 -11.71 10.07 -22.07
CA MET A 126 -10.67 10.79 -21.33
C MET A 126 -9.29 10.63 -21.97
N LEU A 127 -8.96 9.44 -22.49
CA LEU A 127 -7.70 9.22 -23.21
C LEU A 127 -7.67 9.95 -24.56
N LEU A 128 -8.77 9.97 -25.31
CA LEU A 128 -8.87 10.72 -26.57
C LEU A 128 -8.71 12.23 -26.34
N LEU A 129 -9.33 12.74 -25.27
CA LEU A 129 -9.17 14.14 -24.87
C LEU A 129 -7.73 14.47 -24.47
N LEU A 130 -7.08 13.57 -23.72
CA LEU A 130 -5.66 13.72 -23.37
C LEU A 130 -4.81 13.79 -24.64
N ALA A 131 -4.99 12.84 -25.55
CA ALA A 131 -4.24 12.75 -26.79
C ALA A 131 -4.37 13.98 -27.68
N ALA A 132 -5.58 14.51 -27.81
CA ALA A 132 -5.87 15.70 -28.62
C ALA A 132 -5.16 16.97 -28.12
N ARG A 133 -4.63 16.95 -26.88
CA ARG A 133 -3.94 18.09 -26.25
C ARG A 133 -2.43 17.89 -26.14
N LEU A 134 -1.93 16.69 -26.40
CA LEU A 134 -0.52 16.35 -26.32
C LEU A 134 0.17 16.58 -27.68
N SER A 135 1.36 17.18 -27.66
CA SER A 135 2.13 17.43 -28.87
C SER A 135 2.99 16.23 -29.23
N SER A 136 2.89 15.76 -30.48
CA SER A 136 3.76 14.71 -31.01
C SER A 136 5.24 15.14 -31.15
N SER A 137 5.54 16.44 -31.04
CA SER A 137 6.91 16.96 -31.05
C SER A 137 7.55 17.03 -29.66
N SER A 138 6.79 16.82 -28.58
CA SER A 138 7.28 16.81 -27.20
C SER A 138 7.55 15.38 -26.75
N PHE A 139 8.79 15.06 -26.41
CA PHE A 139 9.15 13.73 -25.90
C PHE A 139 8.42 13.40 -24.59
N VAL A 140 8.16 14.41 -23.75
CA VAL A 140 7.41 14.25 -22.50
C VAL A 140 5.97 13.88 -22.79
N ASP A 141 5.32 14.59 -23.71
CA ASP A 141 3.92 14.36 -24.09
C ASP A 141 3.74 12.97 -24.70
N VAL A 142 4.66 12.56 -25.57
CA VAL A 142 4.68 11.21 -26.15
C VAL A 142 4.82 10.14 -25.07
N ALA A 143 5.71 10.35 -24.08
CA ALA A 143 5.89 9.42 -22.97
C ALA A 143 4.64 9.35 -22.07
N VAL A 144 4.01 10.50 -21.76
CA VAL A 144 2.76 10.58 -21.00
C VAL A 144 1.66 9.79 -21.71
N LEU A 145 1.51 9.98 -23.03
CA LEU A 145 0.50 9.27 -23.80
C LEU A 145 0.77 7.76 -23.84
N ALA A 146 2.02 7.36 -24.05
CA ALA A 146 2.41 5.95 -24.06
C ALA A 146 2.15 5.28 -22.70
N ALA A 147 2.46 5.95 -21.58
CA ALA A 147 2.19 5.45 -20.25
C ALA A 147 0.68 5.34 -19.98
N ALA A 148 -0.10 6.37 -20.29
CA ALA A 148 -1.54 6.39 -20.07
C ALA A 148 -2.26 5.30 -20.87
N THR A 149 -1.91 5.12 -22.15
CA THR A 149 -2.50 4.08 -23.01
C THR A 149 -2.06 2.68 -22.57
N THR A 150 -0.79 2.50 -22.19
CA THR A 150 -0.28 1.21 -21.67
C THR A 150 -1.00 0.80 -20.40
N VAL A 151 -1.11 1.71 -19.42
CA VAL A 151 -1.82 1.45 -18.16
C VAL A 151 -3.29 1.12 -18.40
N PHE A 152 -3.95 1.87 -19.27
CA PHE A 152 -5.37 1.68 -19.57
C PHE A 152 -5.63 0.37 -20.31
N TYR A 153 -4.94 0.09 -21.41
CA TYR A 153 -5.22 -1.10 -22.21
C TYR A 153 -4.58 -2.37 -21.64
N GLY A 154 -3.47 -2.24 -20.91
CA GLY A 154 -2.84 -3.34 -20.18
C GLY A 154 -3.44 -3.60 -18.80
N GLN A 155 -4.40 -2.78 -18.36
CA GLN A 155 -5.02 -2.84 -17.02
C GLN A 155 -3.98 -2.87 -15.88
N CYS A 156 -2.89 -2.11 -16.07
CA CYS A 156 -1.77 -2.06 -15.13
C CYS A 156 -2.04 -1.08 -14.00
N TRP A 157 -1.24 -1.15 -12.94
CA TRP A 157 -1.13 -0.03 -12.02
C TRP A 157 -0.11 0.98 -12.52
N LEU A 158 -0.37 2.26 -12.27
CA LEU A 158 0.52 3.33 -12.71
C LEU A 158 1.93 3.17 -12.15
N GLY A 159 2.06 2.70 -10.91
CA GLY A 159 3.36 2.43 -10.27
C GLY A 159 4.12 1.20 -10.80
N GLU A 160 3.54 0.43 -11.72
CA GLU A 160 4.25 -0.64 -12.44
C GLU A 160 4.89 -0.11 -13.74
N ILE A 161 4.37 1.01 -14.26
CA ILE A 161 4.81 1.64 -15.50
C ILE A 161 5.69 2.85 -15.22
N LEU A 162 5.39 3.62 -14.17
CA LEU A 162 6.08 4.86 -13.81
C LEU A 162 6.74 4.76 -12.44
N SER A 163 7.88 5.45 -12.29
CA SER A 163 8.51 5.69 -11.00
C SER A 163 7.65 6.62 -10.13
N ASN A 164 7.81 6.54 -8.80
CA ASN A 164 7.03 7.37 -7.87
C ASN A 164 7.40 8.87 -7.96
N TRP A 165 8.67 9.15 -8.24
CA TRP A 165 9.31 10.47 -8.31
C TRP A 165 10.38 10.52 -9.40
N GLU A 166 10.74 11.74 -9.81
CA GLU A 166 11.72 12.02 -10.89
C GLU A 166 13.08 11.35 -10.66
N ASP A 167 13.54 11.31 -9.41
CA ASP A 167 14.84 10.78 -8.98
C ASP A 167 14.77 9.33 -8.45
N SER A 168 13.60 8.69 -8.49
CA SER A 168 13.36 7.36 -7.94
C SER A 168 13.36 6.24 -8.99
N PHE A 169 13.96 6.49 -10.15
CA PHE A 169 14.02 5.48 -11.21
C PHE A 169 14.86 4.27 -10.80
N HIS A 170 14.27 3.09 -10.95
CA HIS A 170 14.91 1.83 -10.65
C HIS A 170 14.66 0.85 -11.80
N VAL A 171 15.74 0.47 -12.50
CA VAL A 171 15.70 -0.41 -13.67
C VAL A 171 14.95 -1.74 -13.41
N GLY A 172 15.04 -2.26 -12.19
CA GLY A 172 14.35 -3.49 -11.78
C GLY A 172 12.91 -3.31 -11.32
N HIS A 173 12.36 -2.10 -11.36
CA HIS A 173 11.00 -1.80 -10.90
C HIS A 173 10.14 -1.07 -11.95
N THR A 174 10.75 -0.46 -12.97
CA THR A 174 10.04 0.33 -13.97
C THR A 174 10.04 -0.39 -15.31
N ALA A 175 8.88 -0.50 -15.96
CA ALA A 175 8.80 -1.02 -17.32
C ALA A 175 9.56 -0.13 -18.32
N LEU A 176 10.30 -0.75 -19.24
CA LEU A 176 11.13 -0.05 -20.23
C LEU A 176 10.66 -0.39 -21.65
N LEU A 177 11.04 0.44 -22.62
CA LEU A 177 10.79 0.13 -24.03
C LEU A 177 11.46 -1.19 -24.45
N SER A 178 12.64 -1.51 -23.89
CA SER A 178 13.33 -2.79 -24.12
C SER A 178 12.56 -4.01 -23.59
N HIS A 179 11.59 -3.81 -22.70
CA HIS A 179 10.71 -4.86 -22.18
C HIS A 179 9.49 -5.11 -23.07
N LEU A 180 9.27 -4.26 -24.09
CA LEU A 180 8.18 -4.41 -25.04
C LEU A 180 8.61 -5.35 -26.17
N SER A 181 7.86 -6.43 -26.36
CA SER A 181 8.15 -7.40 -27.41
C SER A 181 7.88 -6.83 -28.80
N ALA A 182 8.44 -7.52 -29.81
CA ALA A 182 7.92 -7.44 -31.16
C ALA A 182 6.43 -7.87 -31.20
N PRO A 183 5.67 -7.47 -32.24
CA PRO A 183 4.32 -7.97 -32.47
C PRO A 183 4.24 -9.49 -32.39
N LEU A 184 3.25 -10.01 -31.66
CA LEU A 184 3.03 -11.44 -31.47
C LEU A 184 2.40 -12.12 -32.68
N ASN A 185 1.64 -11.36 -33.48
CA ASN A 185 0.90 -11.84 -34.65
C ASN A 185 0.52 -10.65 -35.54
N SER A 186 -0.24 -10.92 -36.61
CA SER A 186 -0.76 -9.93 -37.56
C SER A 186 -1.65 -8.87 -36.94
N ASN A 187 -2.24 -9.12 -35.76
CA ASN A 187 -3.06 -8.16 -35.03
C ASN A 187 -2.20 -7.23 -34.16
N HIS A 188 -0.90 -7.12 -34.44
CA HIS A 188 0.06 -6.20 -33.83
C HIS A 188 0.10 -6.15 -32.28
N SER A 189 -0.46 -7.14 -31.61
CA SER A 189 -0.50 -7.21 -30.15
C SER A 189 0.90 -7.49 -29.61
N ARG A 190 1.24 -6.95 -28.45
CA ARG A 190 2.60 -7.05 -27.88
C ARG A 190 2.57 -7.53 -26.43
N LYS A 191 3.65 -8.14 -25.98
CA LYS A 191 3.90 -8.42 -24.56
C LYS A 191 4.72 -7.28 -23.97
N LEU A 192 4.38 -6.83 -22.78
CA LEU A 192 5.23 -5.96 -21.99
C LEU A 192 5.64 -6.71 -20.72
N PHE A 193 6.95 -6.80 -20.47
CA PHE A 193 7.45 -7.31 -19.21
C PHE A 193 7.44 -6.19 -18.15
N LEU A 194 6.73 -6.44 -17.06
CA LEU A 194 6.73 -5.64 -15.83
C LEU A 194 7.79 -6.22 -14.89
N PRO A 195 8.91 -5.52 -14.63
CA PRO A 195 9.96 -6.03 -13.75
C PRO A 195 9.50 -6.23 -12.31
N PHE A 196 8.49 -5.47 -11.89
CA PHE A 196 7.91 -5.51 -10.57
C PHE A 196 6.39 -5.39 -10.63
N THR A 197 5.71 -6.26 -9.91
CA THR A 197 4.30 -6.09 -9.54
C THR A 197 4.19 -6.27 -8.04
N LYS A 198 3.18 -5.67 -7.40
CA LYS A 198 3.02 -5.80 -5.92
C LYS A 198 2.84 -7.25 -5.47
N VAL A 199 2.26 -8.08 -6.33
CA VAL A 199 1.95 -9.48 -6.04
C VAL A 199 3.18 -10.36 -6.27
N SER A 200 3.78 -10.27 -7.46
CA SER A 200 4.90 -11.11 -7.88
C SER A 200 6.25 -10.63 -7.35
N LYS A 201 6.31 -9.39 -6.84
CA LYS A 201 7.50 -8.72 -6.29
C LYS A 201 8.68 -8.84 -7.25
N SER A 202 9.68 -9.66 -6.91
CA SER A 202 10.94 -9.81 -7.65
C SER A 202 10.88 -10.75 -8.86
N CYS A 203 9.77 -11.45 -9.10
CA CYS A 203 9.66 -12.39 -10.23
C CYS A 203 9.21 -11.73 -11.54
N GLY A 204 8.74 -10.48 -11.50
CA GLY A 204 8.14 -9.78 -12.63
C GLY A 204 6.91 -10.48 -13.19
N GLU A 205 6.30 -9.90 -14.23
CA GLU A 205 5.13 -10.48 -14.91
C GLU A 205 5.01 -9.96 -16.36
N PHE A 206 4.45 -10.78 -17.25
CA PHE A 206 4.12 -10.33 -18.61
C PHE A 206 2.67 -9.93 -18.69
N ILE A 207 2.41 -8.75 -19.25
CA ILE A 207 1.08 -8.32 -19.67
C ILE A 207 0.97 -8.32 -21.19
N TYR A 208 -0.25 -8.30 -21.70
CA TYR A 208 -0.54 -8.26 -23.12
C TYR A 208 -1.25 -6.96 -23.47
N ILE A 209 -0.66 -6.21 -24.39
CA ILE A 209 -1.25 -5.00 -24.96
C ILE A 209 -1.82 -5.39 -26.32
N CYS A 210 -3.12 -5.62 -26.35
CA CYS A 210 -3.84 -5.96 -27.57
C CYS A 210 -3.98 -4.74 -28.48
N GLN A 211 -4.00 -4.95 -29.79
CA GLN A 211 -4.36 -3.89 -30.74
C GLN A 211 -5.76 -3.39 -30.45
N GLN A 212 -5.89 -2.07 -30.45
CA GLN A 212 -7.15 -1.38 -30.17
C GLN A 212 -7.71 -0.85 -31.50
N VAL A 213 -8.93 -1.26 -31.84
CA VAL A 213 -9.64 -0.72 -33.01
C VAL A 213 -10.14 0.67 -32.63
N ASN A 214 -9.75 1.70 -33.39
CA ASN A 214 -10.01 3.11 -33.07
C ASN A 214 -9.34 3.57 -31.76
N ALA A 215 -8.11 3.12 -31.50
CA ALA A 215 -7.29 3.64 -30.40
C ALA A 215 -7.03 5.15 -30.56
N VAL A 216 -6.52 5.74 -29.48
CA VAL A 216 -5.83 7.05 -29.54
C VAL A 216 -4.72 7.01 -30.58
#